data_AF-M3HEK5-F1
#
_entry.id   AF-M3HEK5-F1
#
_cell.length_a   1.000
_cell.length_b   1.000
_cell.length_c   1.000
_cell.angle_alpha   90.00
_cell.angle_beta   90.00
_cell.angle_gamma   90.00
#
_symmetry.space_group_name_H-M   'P 1'
#
loop_
_entity.id
_entity.type
_entity.pdbx_description
1 polymer ?
#
loop_
_entity_poly.entity_id
_entity_poly.type
_entity_poly.pdbx_seq_one_letter_code
_entity_poly.pdbx_strand_id
1 'polypeptide(L)'
;MQDLPPIGGYEPIQWKRNLPSRGFRGSIYFWGIVGVMSYGFYRYYQAADEQREFTREKRWARFHLEPLLIAEQDRNVVRRYLSELKRRELVAENMPADLKEKFEQDLYNDKSKIRFPRFTAGTSPKEF
;
A
#
# COMPACT_ATOMS: atom_id res chain seq x y z
N MET A 1 -79.31 -28.98 30.60
CA MET A 1 -78.34 -28.58 31.64
C MET A 1 -77.65 -27.32 31.17
N GLN A 2 -77.51 -26.32 32.03
CA GLN A 2 -76.90 -25.02 31.71
C GLN A 2 -75.54 -24.93 32.42
N ASP A 3 -74.50 -24.48 31.73
CA ASP A 3 -73.17 -24.31 32.31
C ASP A 3 -73.13 -23.07 33.21
N LEU A 4 -72.69 -23.28 34.45
CA LEU A 4 -72.63 -22.27 35.51
C LEU A 4 -71.17 -22.13 35.99
N PRO A 5 -70.75 -20.94 36.45
CA PRO A 5 -69.43 -20.75 37.01
C PRO A 5 -69.26 -21.56 38.31
N PRO A 6 -68.02 -21.97 38.64
CA PRO A 6 -67.75 -22.69 39.89
C PRO A 6 -68.09 -21.83 41.12
N ILE A 7 -68.56 -22.47 42.20
CA ILE A 7 -68.99 -21.82 43.45
C ILE A 7 -67.88 -20.93 44.07
N GLY A 8 -66.60 -21.22 43.79
CA GLY A 8 -65.44 -20.44 44.23
C GLY A 8 -64.86 -19.44 43.20
N GLY A 9 -65.47 -19.30 42.02
CA GLY A 9 -64.94 -18.46 40.94
C GLY A 9 -63.72 -19.05 40.22
N TYR A 10 -63.22 -18.32 39.21
CA TYR A 10 -62.00 -18.69 38.46
C TYR A 10 -60.76 -18.06 39.10
N GLU A 11 -59.60 -18.69 38.88
CA GLU A 11 -58.31 -18.11 39.27
C GLU A 11 -58.06 -16.76 38.58
N PRO A 12 -57.34 -15.84 39.24
CA PRO A 12 -57.03 -14.54 38.66
C PRO A 12 -56.09 -14.69 37.46
N ILE A 13 -56.59 -14.31 36.28
CA ILE A 13 -55.80 -14.29 35.06
C ILE A 13 -54.94 -13.02 35.02
N GLN A 14 -53.64 -13.19 34.81
CA GLN A 14 -52.74 -12.05 34.61
C GLN A 14 -52.97 -11.41 33.25
N TRP A 15 -53.73 -10.31 33.22
CA TRP A 15 -53.99 -9.52 32.01
C TRP A 15 -52.97 -8.39 31.77
N LYS A 16 -52.14 -8.08 32.78
CA LYS A 16 -51.13 -7.00 32.72
C LYS A 16 -49.81 -7.49 32.13
N ARG A 17 -49.15 -6.59 31.40
CA ARG A 17 -47.84 -6.82 30.79
C ARG A 17 -46.77 -7.16 31.83
N ASN A 18 -46.18 -8.35 31.74
CA ASN A 18 -45.09 -8.81 32.60
C ASN A 18 -43.73 -8.73 31.89
N LEU A 19 -43.20 -7.52 31.73
CA LEU A 19 -41.86 -7.33 31.16
C LEU A 19 -40.91 -6.79 32.24
N PRO A 20 -40.14 -7.67 32.93
CA PRO A 20 -39.13 -7.21 33.85
C PRO A 20 -37.98 -6.54 33.09
N SER A 21 -37.61 -5.32 33.49
CA SER A 21 -36.39 -4.69 33.01
C SER A 21 -35.19 -5.46 33.57
N ARG A 22 -34.43 -6.12 32.69
CA ARG A 22 -33.25 -6.93 33.04
C ARG A 22 -31.98 -6.26 32.53
N GLY A 23 -30.88 -6.46 33.25
CA GLY A 23 -29.56 -5.95 32.90
C GLY A 23 -29.00 -4.96 33.91
N PHE A 24 -27.78 -4.50 33.66
CA PHE A 24 -27.12 -3.51 34.50
C PHE A 24 -27.58 -2.09 34.14
N ARG A 25 -27.31 -1.13 35.03
CA ARG A 25 -27.55 0.29 34.72
C ARG A 25 -26.66 0.71 33.55
N GLY A 26 -27.16 1.59 32.67
CA GLY A 26 -26.43 2.05 31.47
C GLY A 26 -25.01 2.56 31.75
N SER A 27 -24.80 3.18 32.92
CA SER A 27 -23.47 3.64 33.37
C SER A 27 -22.44 2.52 33.52
N ILE A 28 -22.87 1.32 33.93
CA ILE A 28 -21.97 0.17 34.09
C ILE A 28 -21.44 -0.28 32.72
N TYR A 29 -22.31 -0.33 31.71
CA TYR A 29 -21.89 -0.63 30.35
C TYR A 29 -20.96 0.43 29.78
N PHE A 30 -21.25 1.70 30.01
CA PHE A 30 -20.39 2.80 29.58
C PHE A 30 -18.97 2.65 30.14
N TRP A 31 -18.84 2.48 31.45
CA TRP A 31 -17.53 2.31 32.09
C TRP A 31 -16.84 1.00 31.70
N GLY A 32 -17.60 -0.08 31.49
CA GLY A 32 -17.06 -1.33 30.98
C GLY A 32 -16.43 -1.16 29.59
N ILE A 33 -17.13 -0.51 28.67
CA ILE A 33 -16.64 -0.25 27.31
C ILE A 33 -15.43 0.69 27.34
N VAL A 34 -15.48 1.77 28.13
CA VAL A 34 -14.36 2.70 28.30
C VAL A 34 -13.12 1.97 28.85
N GLY A 35 -13.29 1.06 29.81
CA GLY A 35 -12.20 0.25 30.36
C GLY A 35 -11.56 -0.69 29.34
N VAL A 36 -12.38 -1.37 28.51
CA VAL A 36 -11.85 -2.23 27.44
C VAL A 36 -11.13 -1.40 26.38
N MET A 37 -11.70 -0.28 25.97
CA MET A 37 -11.08 0.59 24.96
C MET A 37 -9.77 1.19 25.47
N SER A 38 -9.72 1.71 26.70
CA SER A 38 -8.50 2.30 27.25
C SER A 38 -7.35 1.30 27.31
N TYR A 39 -7.64 0.06 27.72
CA TYR A 39 -6.65 -1.02 27.69
C TYR A 39 -6.22 -1.38 26.26
N GLY A 40 -7.17 -1.45 25.33
CA GLY A 40 -6.89 -1.69 23.91
C GLY A 40 -5.95 -0.65 23.32
N PHE A 41 -6.21 0.64 23.58
CA PHE A 41 -5.33 1.72 23.13
C PHE A 41 -3.94 1.66 23.76
N TYR A 42 -3.84 1.35 25.06
CA TYR A 42 -2.55 1.18 25.72
C TYR A 42 -1.68 0.10 25.03
N ARG A 43 -2.25 -1.07 24.73
CA ARG A 43 -1.54 -2.15 24.02
C ARG A 43 -1.22 -1.78 22.58
N TYR A 44 -2.12 -1.08 21.90
CA TYR A 44 -1.89 -0.58 20.54
C TYR A 44 -0.70 0.39 20.47
N TYR A 45 -0.58 1.34 21.41
CA TYR A 45 0.54 2.29 21.41
C TYR A 45 1.89 1.60 21.57
N GLN A 46 1.99 0.58 22.44
CA GLN A 46 3.20 -0.21 22.58
C GLN A 46 3.60 -0.89 21.26
N ALA A 47 2.64 -1.53 20.59
CA ALA A 47 2.90 -2.16 19.29
C ALA A 47 3.24 -1.13 18.20
N ALA A 48 2.62 0.04 18.22
CA ALA A 48 2.90 1.10 17.26
C ALA A 48 4.33 1.64 17.41
N ASP A 49 4.83 1.74 18.64
CA ASP A 49 6.22 2.14 18.90
C ASP A 49 7.20 1.06 18.42
N GLU A 50 6.94 -0.21 18.69
CA GLU A 50 7.74 -1.32 18.18
C GLU A 50 7.80 -1.33 16.64
N GLN A 51 6.66 -1.08 15.97
CA GLN A 51 6.60 -1.02 14.52
C GLN A 51 7.38 0.14 13.91
N ARG A 52 7.49 1.26 14.65
CA ARG A 52 8.35 2.38 14.26
C ARG A 52 9.81 1.98 14.31
N GLU A 53 10.21 1.18 15.30
CA GLU A 53 11.59 0.66 15.39
C GLU A 53 11.91 -0.30 14.27
N PHE A 54 11.04 -1.26 13.95
CA PHE A 54 11.24 -2.12 12.77
C PHE A 54 11.31 -1.32 11.47
N THR A 55 10.49 -0.29 11.33
CA THR A 55 10.51 0.56 10.13
C THR A 55 11.77 1.43 10.06
N ARG A 56 12.32 1.83 11.22
CA ARG A 56 13.59 2.55 11.31
C ARG A 56 14.74 1.62 10.93
N GLU A 57 14.80 0.42 11.49
CA GLU A 57 15.79 -0.60 11.16
C GLU A 57 15.76 -0.94 9.67
N LYS A 58 14.58 -1.19 9.10
CA LYS A 58 14.41 -1.44 7.66
C LYS A 58 14.91 -0.27 6.81
N ARG A 59 14.65 0.97 7.22
CA ARG A 59 15.14 2.17 6.52
C ARG A 59 16.66 2.26 6.58
N TRP A 60 17.26 2.04 7.74
CA TRP A 60 18.71 2.00 7.87
C TRP A 60 19.33 0.89 7.03
N ALA A 61 18.78 -0.32 7.06
CA ALA A 61 19.25 -1.41 6.21
C ALA A 61 19.22 -1.02 4.72
N ARG A 62 18.17 -0.33 4.27
CA ARG A 62 18.10 0.19 2.91
C ARG A 62 19.18 1.24 2.64
N PHE A 63 19.34 2.26 3.49
CA PHE A 63 20.34 3.32 3.28
C PHE A 63 21.76 2.78 3.14
N HIS A 64 22.10 1.70 3.86
CA HIS A 64 23.44 1.09 3.74
C HIS A 64 23.64 0.30 2.43
N LEU A 65 22.57 -0.27 1.86
CA LEU A 65 22.63 -1.05 0.63
C LEU A 65 22.39 -0.21 -0.63
N GLU A 66 21.63 0.87 -0.51
CA GLU A 66 21.26 1.79 -1.59
C GLU A 66 22.44 2.28 -2.44
N PRO A 67 23.57 2.77 -1.88
CA PRO A 67 24.68 3.25 -2.71
C PRO A 67 25.29 2.14 -3.59
N LEU A 68 25.34 0.90 -3.10
CA LEU A 68 25.82 -0.24 -3.88
C LEU A 68 24.86 -0.53 -5.05
N LEU A 69 23.55 -0.59 -4.76
CA LEU A 69 22.53 -0.87 -5.77
C LEU A 69 22.45 0.22 -6.84
N ILE A 70 22.55 1.49 -6.45
CA ILE A 70 22.60 2.63 -7.38
C ILE A 70 23.85 2.54 -8.26
N ALA A 71 25.02 2.24 -7.68
CA ALA A 71 26.25 2.10 -8.46
C ALA A 71 26.16 0.95 -9.48
N GLU A 72 25.54 -0.18 -9.12
CA GLU A 72 25.28 -1.28 -10.05
C GLU A 72 24.29 -0.88 -11.15
N GLN A 73 23.23 -0.15 -10.79
CA GLN A 73 22.24 0.35 -11.73
C GLN A 73 22.88 1.34 -12.72
N ASP A 74 23.69 2.28 -12.25
CA ASP A 74 24.38 3.27 -13.08
C ASP A 74 25.30 2.58 -14.09
N ARG A 75 26.09 1.58 -13.67
CA ARG A 75 26.92 0.76 -14.59
C ARG A 75 26.09 0.09 -15.67
N ASN A 76 24.93 -0.47 -15.31
CA ASN A 76 24.04 -1.15 -16.25
C ASN A 76 23.37 -0.18 -17.22
N VAL A 77 22.97 1.01 -16.75
CA VAL A 77 22.38 2.06 -17.58
C VAL A 77 23.40 2.60 -18.58
N VAL A 78 24.63 2.89 -18.14
CA VAL A 78 25.70 3.34 -19.03
C VAL A 78 26.00 2.30 -20.09
N ARG A 79 26.10 1.01 -19.72
CA ARG A 79 26.32 -0.08 -20.69
C ARG A 79 25.24 -0.09 -21.78
N ARG A 80 23.96 0.00 -21.38
CA ARG A 80 22.81 0.05 -22.31
C ARG A 80 22.84 1.26 -23.21
N TYR A 81 23.18 2.42 -22.64
CA TYR A 81 23.25 3.66 -23.39
C TYR A 81 24.33 3.60 -24.47
N LEU A 82 25.52 3.11 -24.13
CA LEU A 82 26.62 2.96 -25.09
C LEU A 82 26.32 1.91 -26.17
N SER A 83 25.66 0.79 -25.84
CA SER A 83 25.26 -0.20 -26.83
C SER A 83 24.22 0.35 -27.81
N GLU A 84 23.27 1.16 -27.33
CA GLU A 84 22.27 1.80 -28.18
C GLU A 84 22.88 2.90 -29.07
N LEU A 85 23.89 3.63 -28.60
CA LEU A 85 24.63 4.57 -29.47
C LEU A 85 25.34 3.84 -30.62
N LYS A 86 26.04 2.73 -30.33
CA LYS A 86 26.66 1.91 -31.38
C LYS A 86 25.63 1.34 -32.36
N ARG A 87 24.49 0.85 -31.85
CA ARG A 87 23.40 0.37 -32.69
C ARG A 87 22.82 1.49 -33.57
N ARG A 88 22.69 2.70 -33.01
CA ARG A 88 22.23 3.89 -33.73
C ARG A 88 23.17 4.22 -34.90
N GLU A 89 24.48 4.15 -34.69
CA GLU A 89 25.49 4.34 -35.75
C GLU A 89 25.32 3.31 -36.89
N LEU A 90 25.22 2.02 -36.56
CA LEU A 90 25.01 0.95 -37.56
C LEU A 90 23.71 1.11 -38.35
N VAL A 91 22.64 1.57 -37.70
CA VAL A 91 21.35 1.85 -38.37
C VAL A 91 21.46 3.07 -39.29
N ALA A 92 22.21 4.10 -38.88
CA ALA A 92 22.40 5.32 -39.67
C ALA A 92 23.22 5.08 -40.96
N GLU A 93 24.12 4.08 -40.97
CA GLU A 93 24.86 3.68 -42.17
C GLU A 93 23.95 3.13 -43.28
N ASN A 94 22.87 2.45 -42.91
CA ASN A 94 21.96 1.78 -43.84
C ASN A 94 20.75 2.65 -44.25
N MET A 95 20.69 3.91 -43.82
CA MET A 95 19.52 4.79 -43.98
C MET A 95 19.68 5.75 -45.18
N PRO A 96 18.61 6.04 -45.95
CA PRO A 96 18.66 7.09 -46.99
C PRO A 96 18.95 8.47 -46.39
N ALA A 97 19.61 9.33 -47.17
CA ALA A 97 20.12 10.63 -46.73
C ALA A 97 19.04 11.52 -46.07
N ASP A 98 17.85 11.60 -46.67
CA ASP A 98 16.74 12.44 -46.21
C ASP A 98 16.25 12.08 -44.80
N LEU A 99 16.30 10.79 -44.44
CA LEU A 99 15.90 10.31 -43.11
C LEU A 99 17.05 10.39 -42.11
N LYS A 100 18.29 10.23 -42.58
CA LYS A 100 19.48 10.30 -41.75
C LYS A 100 19.65 11.66 -41.07
N GLU A 101 19.39 12.76 -41.80
CA GLU A 101 19.48 14.12 -41.25
C GLU A 101 18.51 14.32 -40.06
N LYS A 102 17.25 13.90 -40.22
CA LYS A 102 16.26 13.95 -39.15
C LYS A 102 16.60 13.03 -38.00
N PHE A 103 17.21 11.89 -38.30
CA PHE A 103 17.60 10.90 -37.31
C PHE A 103 18.77 11.36 -36.45
N GLU A 104 19.73 12.11 -36.98
CA GLU A 104 20.89 12.62 -36.24
C GLU A 104 20.57 13.86 -35.40
N GLN A 105 19.45 14.52 -35.65
CA GLN A 105 19.02 15.69 -34.89
C GLN A 105 18.85 15.39 -33.39
N ASP A 106 19.44 16.24 -32.56
CA ASP A 106 19.25 16.20 -31.11
C ASP A 106 17.79 16.53 -30.75
N LEU A 107 17.16 15.68 -29.93
CA LEU A 107 15.79 15.92 -29.47
C LEU A 107 15.70 17.09 -28.47
N TYR A 108 16.76 17.30 -27.70
CA TYR A 108 16.81 18.32 -26.66
C TYR A 108 17.92 19.33 -26.98
N ASN A 109 17.55 20.61 -27.01
CA ASN A 109 18.49 21.70 -27.28
C ASN A 109 19.36 22.06 -26.05
N ASP A 110 18.92 21.69 -24.84
CA ASP A 110 19.66 21.92 -23.60
C ASP A 110 20.74 20.84 -23.40
N LYS A 111 22.01 21.24 -23.57
CA LYS A 111 23.19 20.37 -23.42
C LYS A 111 23.78 20.36 -22.01
N SER A 112 23.19 21.09 -21.05
CA SER A 112 23.69 21.15 -19.67
C SER A 112 23.44 19.86 -18.88
N LYS A 113 22.51 19.00 -19.33
CA LYS A 113 22.06 17.81 -18.60
C LYS A 113 22.15 16.56 -19.46
N ILE A 114 22.70 15.49 -18.88
CA ILE A 114 22.68 14.16 -19.47
C ILE A 114 21.31 13.53 -19.20
N ARG A 115 20.66 13.00 -20.25
CA ARG A 115 19.37 12.30 -20.14
C ARG A 115 19.53 10.87 -20.63
N PHE A 116 19.40 9.91 -19.73
CA PHE A 116 19.39 8.51 -20.10
C PHE A 116 18.05 8.12 -20.73
N PRO A 117 18.04 7.21 -21.72
CA PRO A 117 16.82 6.74 -22.34
C PRO A 117 15.98 5.95 -21.32
N ARG A 118 14.67 6.25 -21.26
CA ARG A 118 13.72 5.46 -20.43
C ARG A 118 13.43 4.08 -21.03
N PHE A 119 13.52 3.96 -22.35
CA PHE A 119 13.24 2.75 -23.11
C PHE A 119 14.37 2.52 -24.12
N THR A 120 14.83 1.29 -24.25
CA THR A 120 15.82 0.86 -25.25
C THR A 120 15.13 -0.09 -26.22
N ALA A 121 15.37 0.04 -27.52
CA ALA A 121 14.65 -0.71 -28.55
C ALA A 121 15.28 -2.10 -28.87
N GLY A 122 16.41 -2.45 -28.24
CA GLY A 122 17.17 -3.68 -28.50
C GLY A 122 17.00 -4.81 -27.48
N THR A 123 17.52 -5.99 -27.85
CA THR A 123 17.73 -7.15 -26.98
C THR A 123 18.79 -6.89 -25.91
N SER A 124 19.02 -7.86 -25.02
CA SER A 124 19.90 -7.74 -23.86
C SER A 124 21.27 -7.12 -24.21
N PRO A 125 21.84 -6.22 -23.37
CA PRO A 125 23.11 -5.52 -23.67
C PRO A 125 24.35 -6.43 -23.73
N LYS A 126 24.17 -7.73 -23.56
CA LYS A 126 25.23 -8.75 -23.66
C LYS A 126 25.45 -9.21 -25.11
N GLU A 127 24.52 -8.92 -26.01
CA GLU A 127 24.57 -9.38 -27.40
C GLU A 127 25.41 -8.47 -28.32
N PHE A 128 25.98 -7.38 -27.78
CA PHE A 128 26.81 -6.40 -28.50
C PHE A 128 28.00 -5.89 -27.68
#